data_AF-A0A3N5LZ93-F1
#
_entry.id   AF-A0A3N5LZ93-F1
#
_cell.length_a   1.000
_cell.length_b   1.000
_cell.length_c   1.000
_cell.angle_alpha   90.00
_cell.angle_beta   90.00
_cell.angle_gamma   90.00
#
_symmetry.space_group_name_H-M   'P 1'
#
loop_
_entity.id
_entity.type
_entity.pdbx_description
1 polymer ?
#
loop_
_entity_poly.entity_id
_entity_poly.type
_entity_poly.pdbx_seq_one_letter_code
_entity_poly.pdbx_strand_id
1 'polypeptide(L)'
;MMRHSHQTPPIHPFIALTFGILAVSTASIFIRFAQAYAPSLVIAAYRMTLASIALAPLASAGHRTEIRSLSPKDLLLALLSGIFLALHFATWITSLEYTNVASSVVLVTTTPLWVAMLSPFTIKERLTRPIFTGMGLALVGGIIIGLSDTCSISGISVSCPPLAEFIRG
;
A
#
# COMPACT_ATOMS: atom_id res chain seq x y z
N MET A 1 -23.29 -24.10 14.07
CA MET A 1 -22.08 -24.13 14.92
C MET A 1 -20.88 -24.33 13.99
N MET A 2 -20.34 -23.25 13.42
CA MET A 2 -19.22 -23.29 12.47
C MET A 2 -17.92 -23.52 13.24
N ARG A 3 -17.27 -24.66 13.02
CA ARG A 3 -15.91 -24.90 13.52
C ARG A 3 -14.97 -23.94 12.80
N HIS A 4 -14.48 -22.91 13.48
CA HIS A 4 -13.27 -22.22 13.07
C HIS A 4 -12.12 -23.22 13.22
N SER A 5 -11.81 -23.94 12.14
CA SER A 5 -10.53 -24.61 12.02
C SER A 5 -9.46 -23.52 12.09
N HIS A 6 -8.72 -23.47 13.19
CA HIS A 6 -7.44 -22.80 13.25
C HIS A 6 -6.50 -23.51 12.26
N GLN A 7 -6.59 -23.13 10.99
CA GLN A 7 -5.59 -23.46 10.00
C GLN A 7 -4.34 -22.71 10.42
N THR A 8 -3.36 -23.42 10.98
CA THR A 8 -2.02 -22.86 11.16
C THR A 8 -1.53 -22.45 9.78
N PRO A 9 -1.15 -21.17 9.57
CA PRO A 9 -0.72 -20.73 8.26
C PRO A 9 0.52 -21.55 7.85
N PRO A 10 0.60 -22.00 6.58
CA PRO A 10 1.72 -22.84 6.11
C PRO A 10 3.06 -22.12 6.19
N ILE A 11 3.05 -20.79 6.33
CA ILE A 11 4.23 -19.93 6.49
C ILE A 11 4.03 -19.11 7.76
N HIS A 12 5.08 -19.01 8.58
CA HIS A 12 5.05 -18.16 9.77
C HIS A 12 4.78 -16.70 9.38
N PRO A 13 3.76 -16.01 9.94
CA PRO A 13 3.34 -14.68 9.51
C PRO A 13 4.46 -13.66 9.45
N PHE A 14 5.43 -13.73 10.38
CA PHE A 14 6.59 -12.83 10.40
C PHE A 14 7.51 -13.00 9.18
N ILE A 15 7.65 -14.22 8.63
CA ILE A 15 8.47 -14.45 7.43
C ILE A 15 7.79 -13.80 6.23
N ALA A 16 6.49 -14.05 6.05
CA ALA A 16 5.71 -13.45 4.98
C ALA A 16 5.73 -11.91 5.06
N LEU A 17 5.63 -11.36 6.27
CA LEU A 17 5.67 -9.91 6.51
C LEU A 17 7.05 -9.33 6.16
N THR A 18 8.13 -9.95 6.60
CA THR A 18 9.50 -9.49 6.29
C THR A 18 9.75 -9.48 4.79
N PHE A 19 9.40 -10.55 4.08
CA PHE A 19 9.53 -10.59 2.62
C PHE A 19 8.64 -9.54 1.94
N GLY A 20 7.41 -9.36 2.41
CA GLY A 20 6.50 -8.34 1.90
C GLY A 20 7.06 -6.93 2.05
N ILE A 21 7.60 -6.60 3.24
CA ILE A 21 8.22 -5.30 3.53
C ILE A 21 9.43 -5.07 2.62
N LEU A 22 10.32 -6.05 2.48
CA LEU A 22 11.50 -5.94 1.61
C LEU A 22 11.10 -5.74 0.14
N ALA A 23 10.11 -6.50 -0.33
CA ALA A 23 9.60 -6.40 -1.69
C ALA A 23 8.98 -5.01 -1.96
N VAL A 24 8.11 -4.52 -1.07
CA VAL A 24 7.47 -3.20 -1.21
C VAL A 24 8.50 -2.07 -1.11
N SER A 25 9.47 -2.16 -0.19
CA SER A 25 10.51 -1.13 -0.02
C SER A 25 11.40 -1.01 -1.26
N THR A 26 11.77 -2.13 -1.87
CA THR A 26 12.61 -2.15 -3.08
C THR A 26 11.80 -1.75 -4.32
N ALA A 27 10.49 -2.03 -4.35
CA ALA A 27 9.64 -1.74 -5.49
C ALA A 27 9.66 -0.26 -5.89
N SER A 28 9.61 0.68 -4.93
CA SER A 28 9.61 2.12 -5.23
C SER A 28 10.87 2.57 -5.97
N ILE A 29 12.03 1.98 -5.65
CA ILE A 29 13.30 2.28 -6.32
C ILE A 29 13.27 1.80 -7.77
N PHE A 30 12.82 0.56 -8.01
CA PHE A 30 12.71 0.02 -9.37
C PHE A 30 11.66 0.74 -10.21
N ILE A 31 10.55 1.18 -9.60
CA ILE A 31 9.55 1.99 -10.29
C ILE A 31 10.16 3.34 -10.71
N ARG A 32 10.85 4.03 -9.80
CA ARG A 32 11.51 5.30 -10.11
C ARG A 32 12.58 5.16 -11.19
N PHE A 33 13.31 4.04 -11.18
CA PHE A 33 14.26 3.72 -12.25
C PHE A 33 13.55 3.50 -13.59
N ALA A 34 12.45 2.74 -13.61
CA ALA A 34 11.66 2.49 -14.81
C ALA A 34 10.98 3.74 -15.37
N GLN A 35 10.60 4.70 -14.50
CA GLN A 35 10.02 5.99 -14.89
C GLN A 35 10.93 6.82 -15.79
N ALA A 36 12.25 6.57 -15.78
CA ALA A 36 13.18 7.20 -16.72
C ALA A 36 12.98 6.74 -18.18
N TYR A 37 12.31 5.60 -18.41
CA TYR A 37 12.17 4.97 -19.72
C TYR A 37 10.72 4.85 -20.19
N ALA A 38 9.74 4.90 -19.29
CA ALA A 38 8.33 4.71 -19.61
C ALA A 38 7.41 5.57 -18.72
N PRO A 39 6.23 5.98 -19.22
CA PRO A 39 5.25 6.69 -18.42
C PRO A 39 4.77 5.86 -17.22
N SER A 40 4.47 6.55 -16.11
CA SER A 40 3.96 5.97 -14.86
C SER A 40 2.78 5.00 -15.06
N LEU A 41 1.83 5.34 -15.92
CA LEU A 41 0.66 4.51 -16.21
C LEU A 41 1.02 3.20 -16.92
N VAL A 42 2.00 3.24 -17.83
CA VAL A 42 2.48 2.05 -18.54
C VAL A 42 3.16 1.10 -17.56
N ILE A 43 4.00 1.62 -16.67
CA ILE A 43 4.65 0.83 -15.62
C ILE A 43 3.61 0.18 -14.70
N ALA A 44 2.58 0.93 -14.28
CA ALA A 44 1.47 0.41 -13.48
C ALA A 44 0.74 -0.74 -14.21
N ALA A 45 0.40 -0.54 -15.48
CA ALA A 45 -0.28 -1.54 -16.31
C ALA A 45 0.55 -2.82 -16.46
N TYR A 46 1.85 -2.71 -16.74
CA TYR A 46 2.75 -3.87 -16.83
C TYR A 46 2.83 -4.62 -15.50
N ARG A 47 3.01 -3.92 -14.38
CA ARG A 47 3.08 -4.56 -13.05
C ARG A 47 1.80 -5.34 -12.73
N MET A 48 0.64 -4.74 -12.96
CA MET A 48 -0.65 -5.40 -12.68
C MET A 48 -0.92 -6.57 -13.63
N THR A 49 -0.58 -6.42 -14.91
CA THR A 49 -0.77 -7.49 -15.91
C THR A 49 0.14 -8.68 -15.61
N LEU A 50 1.43 -8.44 -15.33
CA LEU A 50 2.37 -9.51 -14.98
C LEU A 50 1.98 -10.21 -13.68
N ALA A 51 1.58 -9.45 -12.65
CA ALA A 51 1.08 -10.03 -11.41
C ALA A 51 -0.18 -10.89 -11.64
N SER A 52 -1.13 -10.39 -12.44
CA SER A 52 -2.33 -11.13 -12.79
C SER A 52 -2.01 -12.42 -13.57
N ILE A 53 -1.10 -12.37 -14.53
CA ILE A 53 -0.68 -13.56 -15.30
C ILE A 53 0.02 -14.58 -14.41
N ALA A 54 0.89 -14.13 -13.50
CA ALA A 54 1.58 -15.03 -12.57
C ALA A 54 0.62 -15.68 -11.56
N LEU A 55 -0.38 -14.94 -11.08
CA LEU A 55 -1.34 -15.43 -10.08
C LEU A 55 -2.50 -16.21 -10.69
N ALA A 56 -2.90 -15.94 -11.93
CA ALA A 56 -4.00 -16.63 -12.62
C ALA A 56 -3.87 -18.17 -12.64
N PRO A 57 -2.73 -18.78 -12.99
CA PRO A 57 -2.58 -20.24 -12.97
C PRO A 57 -2.65 -20.80 -11.55
N LEU A 58 -2.11 -20.11 -10.54
CA LEU A 58 -2.17 -20.52 -9.14
C LEU A 58 -3.61 -20.47 -8.59
N ALA A 59 -4.31 -19.37 -8.84
CA ALA A 59 -5.71 -19.20 -8.45
C ALA A 59 -6.60 -20.23 -9.14
N SER A 60 -6.39 -20.43 -10.44
CA SER A 60 -7.12 -21.45 -11.20
C SER A 60 -6.65 -22.87 -10.91
N ALA A 61 -5.52 -23.17 -10.29
CA ALA A 61 -5.18 -24.55 -9.94
C ALA A 61 -5.86 -24.97 -8.62
N GLY A 62 -5.90 -24.07 -7.64
CA GLY A 62 -6.42 -24.37 -6.29
C GLY A 62 -7.92 -24.15 -6.10
N HIS A 63 -8.55 -23.24 -6.86
CA HIS A 63 -9.87 -22.70 -6.50
C HIS A 63 -10.88 -22.65 -7.67
N ARG A 64 -10.74 -23.51 -8.70
CA ARG A 64 -11.63 -23.47 -9.90
C ARG A 64 -13.11 -23.57 -9.59
N THR A 65 -13.46 -24.44 -8.65
CA THR A 65 -14.85 -24.70 -8.24
C THR A 65 -15.47 -23.48 -7.61
N GLU A 66 -14.72 -22.78 -6.75
CA GLU A 66 -15.15 -21.56 -6.07
C GLU A 66 -15.29 -20.39 -7.05
N ILE A 67 -14.32 -20.20 -7.94
CA ILE A 67 -14.37 -19.18 -9.01
C ILE A 67 -15.59 -19.40 -9.92
N ARG A 68 -15.93 -20.65 -10.24
CA ARG A 68 -17.12 -20.96 -11.06
C ARG A 68 -18.45 -20.77 -10.33
N SER A 69 -18.44 -20.80 -9.00
CA SER A 69 -19.63 -20.59 -8.17
C SER A 69 -19.93 -19.13 -7.82
N LEU A 70 -19.11 -18.18 -8.30
CA LEU A 70 -19.29 -16.76 -8.02
C LEU A 70 -20.63 -16.26 -8.57
N SER A 71 -21.37 -15.54 -7.72
CA SER A 71 -22.60 -14.89 -8.16
C SER A 71 -22.30 -13.65 -9.02
N PRO A 72 -23.25 -13.15 -9.82
CA PRO A 72 -23.08 -11.90 -10.56
C PRO A 72 -22.76 -10.70 -9.67
N LYS A 73 -23.23 -10.71 -8.41
CA LYS A 73 -22.91 -9.67 -7.42
C LYS A 73 -21.45 -9.75 -6.98
N ASP A 74 -20.94 -10.96 -6.75
CA ASP A 74 -19.53 -11.16 -6.38
C ASP A 74 -18.60 -10.77 -7.52
N LEU A 75 -19.00 -11.05 -8.76
CA LEU A 75 -18.27 -10.62 -9.94
C LEU A 75 -18.24 -9.09 -10.06
N LEU A 76 -19.36 -8.41 -9.80
CA LEU A 76 -19.41 -6.95 -9.79
C LEU A 76 -18.51 -6.36 -8.70
N LEU A 77 -18.54 -6.93 -7.48
CA LEU A 77 -17.67 -6.49 -6.39
C LEU A 77 -16.19 -6.74 -6.68
N ALA A 78 -15.84 -7.87 -7.30
CA ALA A 78 -14.48 -8.16 -7.72
C ALA A 78 -13.99 -7.17 -8.79
N LEU A 79 -14.85 -6.85 -9.77
CA LEU A 79 -14.54 -5.91 -10.83
C LEU A 79 -14.38 -4.48 -10.28
N LEU A 80 -15.28 -4.06 -9.38
CA LEU A 80 -15.18 -2.78 -8.69
C LEU A 80 -13.89 -2.69 -7.85
N SER A 81 -13.57 -3.74 -7.10
CA SER A 81 -12.32 -3.83 -6.33
C SER A 81 -11.09 -3.74 -7.24
N GLY A 82 -11.12 -4.37 -8.41
CA GLY A 82 -10.09 -4.26 -9.43
C GLY A 82 -9.92 -2.84 -9.98
N ILE A 83 -11.01 -2.11 -10.23
CA ILE A 83 -10.97 -0.71 -10.66
C ILE A 83 -10.33 0.17 -9.58
N PHE A 84 -10.75 0.05 -8.31
CA PHE A 84 -10.14 0.80 -7.21
C PHE A 84 -8.66 0.48 -7.04
N LEU A 85 -8.27 -0.79 -7.19
CA LEU A 85 -6.87 -1.21 -7.14
C LEU A 85 -6.05 -0.62 -8.29
N ALA A 86 -6.61 -0.59 -9.50
CA ALA A 86 -5.96 0.04 -10.66
C ALA A 86 -5.77 1.55 -10.45
N LEU A 87 -6.81 2.24 -9.97
CA LEU A 87 -6.74 3.67 -9.63
C LEU A 87 -5.71 3.93 -8.53
N HIS A 88 -5.66 3.08 -7.50
CA HIS A 88 -4.66 3.17 -6.44
C HIS A 88 -3.24 3.06 -7.00
N PHE A 89 -2.93 2.04 -7.81
CA PHE A 89 -1.59 1.89 -8.38
C PHE A 89 -1.24 2.98 -9.38
N ALA A 90 -2.21 3.46 -10.16
CA ALA A 90 -2.00 4.59 -11.07
C ALA A 90 -1.63 5.85 -10.29
N THR A 91 -2.44 6.22 -9.29
CA THR A 91 -2.21 7.41 -8.46
C THR A 91 -0.90 7.34 -7.67
N TRP A 92 -0.58 6.18 -7.09
CA TRP A 92 0.66 5.99 -6.33
C TRP A 92 1.92 6.02 -7.21
N ILE A 93 1.91 5.37 -8.38
CA ILE A 93 3.08 5.40 -9.26
C ILE A 93 3.25 6.81 -9.84
N THR A 94 2.15 7.46 -10.22
CA THR A 94 2.19 8.87 -10.65
C THR A 94 2.69 9.80 -9.54
N SER A 95 2.33 9.59 -8.27
CA SER A 95 2.85 10.42 -7.16
C SER A 95 4.36 10.27 -6.96
N LEU A 96 4.94 9.11 -7.30
CA LEU A 96 6.40 8.91 -7.32
C LEU A 96 7.09 9.73 -8.42
N GLU A 97 6.38 10.20 -9.43
CA GLU A 97 6.93 11.06 -10.48
C GLU A 97 7.03 12.52 -9.99
N TYR A 98 5.94 13.00 -9.37
CA TYR A 98 5.80 14.38 -8.88
C TYR A 98 6.53 14.68 -7.57
N THR A 99 6.81 13.67 -6.75
CA THR A 99 7.42 13.85 -5.41
C THR A 99 8.59 12.91 -5.21
N ASN A 100 9.38 13.14 -4.15
CA ASN A 100 10.40 12.17 -3.76
C ASN A 100 9.74 10.86 -3.28
N VAL A 101 10.52 9.76 -3.30
CA VAL A 101 10.04 8.43 -2.90
C VAL A 101 9.59 8.41 -1.43
N ALA A 102 10.30 9.11 -0.55
CA ALA A 102 10.02 9.14 0.89
C ALA A 102 8.66 9.79 1.20
N SER A 103 8.39 11.01 0.73
CA SER A 103 7.13 11.74 0.87
C SER A 103 5.96 10.99 0.25
N SER A 104 6.13 10.41 -0.95
CA SER A 104 5.08 9.58 -1.58
C SER A 104 4.71 8.36 -0.72
N VAL A 105 5.71 7.64 -0.19
CA VAL A 105 5.48 6.50 0.69
C VAL A 105 4.84 6.93 2.00
N VAL A 106 5.27 8.04 2.61
CA VAL A 106 4.67 8.59 3.83
C VAL A 106 3.19 8.87 3.62
N LEU A 107 2.81 9.53 2.50
CA LEU A 107 1.42 9.78 2.15
C LEU A 107 0.61 8.48 2.03
N VAL A 108 1.12 7.46 1.33
CA VAL A 108 0.42 6.16 1.20
C VAL A 108 0.35 5.39 2.52
N THR A 109 1.36 5.51 3.38
CA THR A 109 1.36 4.86 4.70
C THR A 109 0.34 5.46 5.67
N THR A 110 -0.36 6.54 5.31
CA THR A 110 -1.54 7.03 6.05
C THR A 110 -2.79 6.18 5.82
N THR A 111 -2.76 5.20 4.92
CA THR A 111 -3.89 4.28 4.66
C THR A 111 -4.52 3.69 5.92
N PRO A 112 -3.77 3.21 6.94
CA PRO A 112 -4.35 2.67 8.17
C PRO A 112 -5.20 3.68 8.94
N LEU A 113 -4.92 4.99 8.85
CA LEU A 113 -5.73 6.04 9.46
C LEU A 113 -7.10 6.13 8.79
N TRP A 114 -7.14 6.09 7.45
CA TRP A 114 -8.39 6.06 6.69
C TRP A 114 -9.18 4.79 6.95
N VAL A 115 -8.52 3.63 6.98
CA VAL A 115 -9.15 2.34 7.29
C VAL A 115 -9.70 2.36 8.72
N ALA A 116 -8.96 2.88 9.69
CA ALA A 116 -9.42 2.99 11.07
C ALA A 116 -10.61 3.93 11.23
N MET A 117 -10.64 5.02 10.47
CA MET A 117 -11.75 5.97 10.48
C MET A 117 -13.01 5.39 9.82
N LEU A 118 -12.86 4.64 8.74
CA LEU A 118 -13.98 4.08 7.97
C LEU A 118 -14.48 2.72 8.49
N SER A 119 -13.61 1.91 9.12
CA SER A 119 -13.94 0.58 9.61
C SER A 119 -15.15 0.53 10.57
N PRO A 120 -15.33 1.47 11.53
CA PRO A 120 -16.53 1.52 12.35
C PRO A 120 -17.82 1.66 11.54
N PHE A 121 -17.76 2.36 10.40
CA PHE A 121 -18.91 2.61 9.53
C PHE A 121 -19.15 1.47 8.53
N THR A 122 -18.09 0.84 8.02
CA THR A 122 -18.18 -0.16 6.94
C THR A 122 -18.15 -1.61 7.46
N ILE A 123 -17.23 -1.92 8.39
CA ILE A 123 -16.92 -3.29 8.85
C ILE A 123 -17.44 -3.53 10.29
N LYS A 124 -17.81 -2.47 11.03
CA LYS A 124 -18.23 -2.50 12.45
C LYS A 124 -17.20 -3.15 13.39
N GLU A 125 -15.94 -3.18 12.97
CA GLU A 125 -14.87 -3.80 13.74
C GLU A 125 -14.37 -2.87 14.85
N ARG A 126 -14.14 -3.42 16.05
CA ARG A 126 -13.72 -2.63 17.21
C ARG A 126 -12.20 -2.54 17.22
N LEU A 127 -11.67 -1.36 16.92
CA LEU A 127 -10.25 -1.08 17.02
C LEU A 127 -9.81 -1.16 18.49
N THR A 128 -8.83 -2.01 18.79
CA THR A 128 -8.28 -2.19 20.13
C THR A 128 -7.21 -1.13 20.43
N ARG A 129 -6.99 -0.81 21.71
CA ARG A 129 -5.99 0.19 22.14
C ARG A 129 -4.57 -0.03 21.56
N PRO A 130 -4.06 -1.26 21.42
CA PRO A 130 -2.75 -1.51 20.81
C PRO A 130 -2.65 -1.08 19.34
N ILE A 131 -3.75 -1.16 18.58
CA ILE A 131 -3.79 -0.74 17.17
C ILE A 131 -3.59 0.77 17.07
N PHE A 132 -4.24 1.54 17.94
CA PHE A 132 -4.07 3.00 17.99
C PHE A 132 -2.64 3.40 18.34
N THR A 133 -2.01 2.73 19.30
CA THR A 133 -0.62 3.05 19.67
C THR A 133 0.37 2.71 18.57
N GLY A 134 0.20 1.56 17.89
CA GLY A 134 1.04 1.19 16.75
C GLY A 134 0.86 2.13 15.56
N MET A 135 -0.38 2.53 15.27
CA MET A 135 -0.70 3.51 14.23
C MET A 135 -0.11 4.89 14.54
N GLY A 136 -0.22 5.35 15.79
CA GLY A 136 0.41 6.60 16.23
C GLY A 136 1.93 6.56 16.04
N LEU A 137 2.58 5.46 16.44
CA LEU A 137 4.02 5.28 16.25
C LEU A 137 4.41 5.27 14.76
N ALA A 138 3.65 4.59 13.91
CA ALA A 138 3.90 4.55 12.47
C ALA A 138 3.74 5.93 11.81
N LEU A 139 2.72 6.70 12.21
CA LEU A 139 2.51 8.07 11.72
C LEU A 139 3.63 9.00 12.14
N VAL A 140 4.09 8.92 13.40
CA VAL A 140 5.24 9.70 13.88
C VAL A 140 6.50 9.36 13.08
N GLY A 141 6.78 8.07 12.85
CA GLY A 141 7.89 7.65 12.00
C GLY A 141 7.80 8.20 10.58
N GLY A 142 6.62 8.16 9.96
CA GLY A 142 6.37 8.73 8.65
C GLY A 142 6.61 10.24 8.60
N ILE A 143 6.14 10.99 9.60
CA ILE A 143 6.37 12.44 9.71
C ILE A 143 7.87 12.76 9.80
N ILE A 144 8.62 12.02 10.62
CA ILE A 144 10.07 12.21 10.76
C ILE A 144 10.78 12.00 9.41
N ILE A 145 10.43 10.93 8.69
CA ILE A 145 11.00 10.63 7.37
C ILE A 145 10.65 11.74 6.36
N GLY A 146 9.39 12.18 6.31
CA GLY A 146 8.96 13.27 5.42
C GLY A 146 9.67 14.59 5.70
N LEU A 147 9.86 14.94 6.97
CA LEU A 147 10.59 16.15 7.38
C LEU A 147 12.09 16.04 7.08
N SER A 148 12.68 14.85 7.18
CA SER A 148 14.12 14.65 6.91
C SER A 148 14.49 14.88 5.44
N ASP A 149 13.56 14.68 4.51
CA ASP A 149 13.80 14.98 3.09
C ASP A 149 13.75 16.48 2.80
N THR A 150 12.99 17.25 3.61
CA THR A 150 12.79 18.69 3.41
C THR A 150 13.75 19.56 4.22
N CYS A 151 14.18 19.09 5.40
CA CYS A 151 15.10 19.81 6.28
C CYS A 151 16.54 19.35 6.06
N SER A 152 17.40 20.26 5.63
CA SER A 152 18.84 20.01 5.54
C SER A 152 19.43 19.95 6.96
N ILE A 153 19.94 18.78 7.35
CA ILE A 153 20.70 18.59 8.58
C ILE A 153 22.18 18.77 8.22
N SER A 154 22.71 19.98 8.40
CA SER A 154 24.15 20.24 8.37
C SER A 154 24.66 20.41 9.80
N GLY A 155 25.29 19.35 10.34
CA GLY A 155 25.85 19.37 11.69
C GLY A 155 24.80 19.43 12.81
N ILE A 156 24.87 20.44 13.69
CA ILE A 156 23.95 20.63 14.84
C ILE A 156 22.79 21.58 14.47
N SER A 157 22.84 22.25 13.32
CA SER A 157 21.80 23.17 12.86
C SER A 157 20.82 22.48 11.91
N VAL A 158 19.55 22.39 12.31
CA VAL A 158 18.45 21.97 11.44
C VAL A 158 17.92 23.22 10.74
N SER A 159 18.18 23.34 9.44
CA SER A 159 17.60 24.41 8.61
C SER A 159 16.41 23.84 7.83
N CYS A 160 15.20 24.12 8.33
CA CYS A 160 13.96 23.79 7.64
C CYS A 160 13.44 25.03 6.89
N PRO A 161 12.95 24.91 5.65
CA PRO A 161 12.28 26.00 4.97
C PRO A 161 11.04 26.45 5.78
N PRO A 162 10.70 27.76 5.74
CA PRO A 162 9.55 28.28 6.49
C PRO A 162 8.24 27.65 5.99
N LEU A 163 7.31 27.40 6.92
CA LEU A 163 5.99 26.78 6.69
C LEU A 163 5.16 27.48 5.59
N ALA A 164 5.48 28.74 5.28
CA ALA A 164 4.86 29.51 4.21
C ALA A 164 5.20 29.01 2.79
N GLU A 165 6.35 28.37 2.58
CA GLU A 165 6.68 27.70 1.31
C GLU A 165 6.06 26.30 1.21
N PHE A 166 5.89 25.61 2.34
CA PHE A 166 5.22 24.30 2.41
C PHE A 166 3.74 24.35 1.98
N ILE A 167 3.06 25.48 2.16
CA ILE A 167 1.65 25.68 1.76
C ILE A 167 1.51 26.10 0.29
N ARG A 168 2.61 26.51 -0.36
CA ARG A 168 2.62 27.05 -1.73
C ARG A 168 3.10 26.06 -2.80
N GLY A 169 3.51 24.85 -2.43
CA GLY A 169 3.98 23.80 -3.35
C GLY A 169 3.20 22.51 -3.18
#